data_AF-A0A318EM86-F1
#
_entry.id   AF-A0A318EM86-F1
#
_cell.length_a   1.000
_cell.length_b   1.000
_cell.length_c   1.000
_cell.angle_alpha   90.00
_cell.angle_beta   90.00
_cell.angle_gamma   90.00
#
_symmetry.space_group_name_H-M   'P 1'
#
loop_
_entity.id
_entity.type
_entity.pdbx_description
1 polymer ?
#
loop_
_entity_poly.entity_id
_entity_poly.type
_entity_poly.pdbx_seq_one_letter_code
_entity_poly.pdbx_strand_id
1 'polypeptide(L)'
;MTYYTIVGKTVTCPHWNEKITLKGKYLLSSDTDIAKFLYATCPIVENSKLPLSKQINNFKLLRCPNKDNRCELLDQFKKVININTDGYSQ
;
A
#
# COMPACT_ATOMS: atom_id res chain seq x y z
N MET A 1 15.72 -12.89 13.54
CA MET A 1 14.65 -13.10 12.54
C MET A 1 14.06 -11.75 12.21
N THR A 2 14.01 -11.38 10.93
CA THR A 2 13.47 -10.09 10.52
C THR A 2 11.97 -10.25 10.26
N TYR A 3 11.14 -9.64 11.09
CA TYR A 3 9.69 -9.70 10.95
C TYR A 3 9.20 -8.57 10.04
N TYR A 4 8.14 -8.81 9.29
CA TYR A 4 7.48 -7.78 8.49
C TYR A 4 6.01 -7.71 8.86
N THR A 5 5.47 -6.51 8.89
CA THR A 5 4.03 -6.27 8.99
C THR A 5 3.52 -5.56 7.75
N ILE A 6 2.28 -5.82 7.41
CA ILE A 6 1.59 -5.20 6.28
C ILE A 6 0.38 -4.47 6.84
N VAL A 7 0.35 -3.16 6.64
CA VAL A 7 -0.76 -2.30 7.05
C VAL A 7 -1.62 -2.02 5.82
N GLY A 8 -2.88 -2.42 5.89
CA GLY A 8 -3.89 -2.09 4.88
C GLY A 8 -4.57 -0.76 5.21
N LYS A 9 -4.63 0.17 4.25
CA LYS A 9 -5.44 1.39 4.35
C LYS A 9 -6.43 1.44 3.19
N THR A 10 -7.71 1.36 3.51
CA THR A 10 -8.77 1.49 2.50
C THR A 10 -9.04 2.97 2.24
N VAL A 11 -8.90 3.37 0.98
CA VAL A 11 -9.08 4.75 0.52
C VAL A 11 -9.87 4.74 -0.77
N THR A 12 -10.68 5.76 -1.00
CA THR A 12 -11.34 5.95 -2.30
C THR A 12 -10.34 6.63 -3.24
N CYS A 13 -10.10 6.01 -4.40
CA CYS A 13 -9.18 6.55 -5.39
C CYS A 13 -9.84 7.76 -6.07
N PRO A 14 -9.28 8.99 -6.00
CA PRO A 14 -9.95 10.19 -6.51
C PRO A 14 -10.15 10.18 -8.03
N HIS A 15 -9.33 9.44 -8.77
CA HIS A 15 -9.40 9.36 -10.24
C HIS A 15 -10.42 8.37 -10.76
N TRP A 16 -10.56 7.23 -10.08
CA TRP A 16 -11.42 6.13 -10.53
C TRP A 16 -12.69 6.02 -9.70
N ASN A 17 -12.79 6.81 -8.62
CA ASN A 17 -13.85 6.77 -7.62
C ASN A 17 -14.11 5.36 -7.03
N GLU A 18 -13.11 4.48 -7.16
CA GLU A 18 -13.12 3.09 -6.71
C GLU A 18 -12.50 2.99 -5.31
N LYS A 19 -13.08 2.16 -4.44
CA LYS A 19 -12.48 1.86 -3.14
C LYS A 19 -11.31 0.91 -3.33
N ILE A 20 -10.11 1.36 -2.99
CA ILE A 20 -8.89 0.57 -3.08
C ILE A 20 -8.25 0.41 -1.70
N THR A 21 -7.63 -0.74 -1.46
CA THR A 21 -6.86 -0.98 -0.24
C THR A 21 -5.37 -0.85 -0.54
N LEU A 22 -4.77 0.24 -0.10
CA LEU A 22 -3.31 0.43 -0.15
C LEU A 22 -2.65 -0.45 0.89
N LYS A 23 -1.49 -1.04 0.55
CA LYS A 23 -0.75 -1.91 1.45
C LYS A 23 0.62 -1.30 1.74
N GLY A 24 0.83 -0.82 2.96
CA GLY A 24 2.14 -0.38 3.45
C GLY A 24 2.90 -1.53 4.09
N LYS A 25 4.09 -1.86 3.58
CA LYS A 25 4.96 -2.89 4.18
C LYS A 25 5.97 -2.23 5.10
N TYR A 26 6.09 -2.76 6.30
CA TYR A 26 7.00 -2.30 7.33
C TYR A 26 7.89 -3.43 7.83
N LEU A 27 9.14 -3.08 8.15
CA LEU A 27 10.12 -3.96 8.74
C LEU A 27 10.12 -3.77 10.26
N LEU A 28 9.84 -4.84 11.01
CA LEU A 28 9.94 -4.84 12.46
C LEU A 28 11.39 -5.07 12.88
N SER A 29 11.85 -4.24 13.81
CA SER A 29 13.11 -4.48 14.51
C SER A 29 12.85 -5.37 15.73
N SER A 30 13.62 -6.44 15.90
CA SER A 30 13.39 -7.47 16.94
C SER A 30 13.48 -6.94 18.38
N ASP A 31 14.15 -5.82 18.60
CA ASP A 31 14.38 -5.23 19.94
C ASP A 31 13.38 -4.13 20.32
N THR A 32 12.53 -3.69 19.39
CA THR A 32 11.64 -2.55 19.62
C THR A 32 10.33 -2.75 18.88
N ASP A 33 9.21 -2.34 19.47
CA ASP A 33 7.89 -2.30 18.82
C ASP A 33 7.78 -1.24 17.71
N ILE A 34 8.90 -0.89 17.09
CA ILE A 34 9.04 0.12 16.05
C ILE A 34 9.20 -0.61 14.71
N ALA A 35 8.29 -0.32 13.79
CA ALA A 35 8.35 -0.82 12.43
C ALA A 35 8.72 0.32 11.46
N LYS A 36 9.75 0.09 10.64
CA LYS A 36 10.22 1.05 9.63
C LYS A 36 9.54 0.81 8.30
N PHE A 37 9.03 1.87 7.68
CA PHE A 37 8.41 1.81 6.37
C PHE A 37 9.43 1.37 5.32
N LEU A 38 9.09 0.36 4.53
CA LEU A 38 9.87 -0.06 3.38
C LEU A 38 9.29 0.53 2.10
N TYR A 39 8.04 0.18 1.81
CA TYR A 39 7.34 0.63 0.63
C TYR A 39 5.83 0.43 0.82
N ALA A 40 5.04 1.18 0.07
CA ALA A 40 3.61 0.96 -0.04
C ALA A 40 3.26 0.61 -1.49
N THR A 41 2.24 -0.23 -1.66
CA THR A 41 1.71 -0.61 -2.96
C THR A 41 0.24 -0.26 -3.08
N CYS A 42 -0.14 0.14 -4.29
CA CYS A 42 -1.52 0.37 -4.68
C CYS A 42 -1.95 -0.80 -5.59
N PRO A 43 -3.12 -1.42 -5.37
CA PRO A 43 -3.58 -2.56 -6.16
C PRO A 43 -3.73 -2.19 -7.65
N ILE A 44 -4.14 -0.97 -7.98
CA ILE A 44 -4.24 -0.50 -9.37
C ILE A 44 -2.85 -0.46 -10.03
N VAL A 45 -1.84 0.05 -9.32
CA VAL A 45 -0.47 0.17 -9.83
C VAL A 45 0.16 -1.21 -10.01
N GLU A 46 0.01 -2.09 -9.02
CA GLU A 46 0.49 -3.46 -9.11
C GLU A 46 -0.22 -4.24 -10.22
N ASN A 47 -1.54 -4.04 -10.37
CA ASN A 47 -2.31 -4.66 -11.44
C ASN A 47 -1.89 -4.15 -12.82
N SER A 48 -1.61 -2.85 -12.97
CA SER A 48 -1.14 -2.27 -14.22
C SER A 48 0.23 -2.80 -14.67
N LYS A 49 1.06 -3.33 -13.75
CA LYS A 49 2.33 -3.98 -14.09
C LYS A 49 2.14 -5.39 -14.65
N LEU A 50 0.99 -6.02 -14.39
CA LEU A 50 0.67 -7.35 -14.90
C LEU A 50 0.20 -7.29 -16.35
N PRO A 51 0.50 -8.32 -17.16
CA PRO A 51 -0.08 -8.46 -18.49
C PRO A 51 -1.61 -8.56 -18.40
N LEU A 52 -2.32 -8.08 -19.43
CA LEU A 52 -3.79 -7.96 -19.46
C LEU A 52 -4.54 -9.27 -19.11
N SER A 53 -3.95 -10.43 -19.40
CA SER A 53 -4.49 -11.74 -19.08
C SER A 53 -4.45 -12.10 -17.59
N LYS A 54 -3.55 -11.48 -16.82
CA LYS A 54 -3.39 -11.67 -15.37
C LYS A 54 -3.95 -10.51 -14.55
N GLN A 55 -4.46 -9.48 -15.21
CA GLN A 55 -5.07 -8.34 -14.54
C GLN A 55 -6.41 -8.74 -13.91
N ILE A 56 -6.60 -8.33 -12.65
CA ILE A 56 -7.87 -8.46 -11.94
C ILE A 56 -8.91 -7.62 -12.68
N ASN A 57 -10.06 -8.20 -13.02
CA ASN A 57 -11.10 -7.55 -13.82
C ASN A 57 -11.51 -6.18 -13.28
N ASN A 58 -11.67 -6.03 -11.96
CA ASN A 58 -12.08 -4.77 -11.34
C ASN A 58 -11.06 -3.64 -11.54
N PHE A 59 -9.78 -3.97 -11.72
CA PHE A 59 -8.72 -2.98 -11.94
C PHE A 59 -8.09 -3.10 -13.33
N LYS A 60 -8.73 -3.83 -14.24
CA LYS A 60 -8.21 -4.11 -15.57
C LYS A 60 -8.22 -2.84 -16.40
N LEU A 61 -7.12 -2.57 -17.09
CA LEU A 61 -6.88 -1.32 -17.83
C LEU A 61 -6.82 -0.05 -16.94
N LEU A 62 -7.08 -0.15 -15.64
CA LEU A 62 -6.93 0.99 -14.74
C LEU A 62 -5.45 1.31 -14.57
N ARG A 63 -5.11 2.59 -14.71
CA ARG A 63 -3.76 3.11 -14.50
C ARG A 63 -3.82 4.29 -13.56
N CYS A 64 -2.75 4.51 -12.80
CA CYS A 64 -2.67 5.69 -11.96
C CYS A 64 -2.23 6.86 -12.86
N PRO A 65 -3.03 7.92 -13.02
CA PRO A 65 -2.75 8.98 -13.99
C PRO A 65 -1.59 9.91 -13.60
N ASN A 66 -1.06 9.78 -12.39
CA ASN A 66 0.10 10.53 -11.94
C ASN A 66 1.35 10.15 -12.75
N LYS A 67 2.21 11.16 -12.99
CA LYS A 67 3.38 11.13 -13.91
C LYS A 67 4.35 9.96 -13.72
N ASP A 68 4.31 9.25 -12.59
CA ASP A 68 5.17 8.10 -12.28
C ASP A 68 4.41 6.82 -11.88
N ASN A 69 3.11 6.72 -12.19
CA ASN A 69 2.21 5.72 -11.59
C ASN A 69 2.23 5.73 -10.05
N ARG A 70 2.67 6.83 -9.43
CA ARG A 70 2.69 6.99 -7.97
C ARG A 70 1.37 7.55 -7.50
N CYS A 71 0.68 6.79 -6.65
CA CYS A 71 -0.51 7.25 -5.96
C CYS A 71 -0.08 8.13 -4.77
N GLU A 72 -0.47 9.40 -4.73
CA GLU A 72 -0.12 10.35 -3.65
C GLU A 72 -0.62 9.90 -2.27
N LEU A 73 -1.66 9.05 -2.25
CA LEU A 73 -2.17 8.44 -1.03
C LEU A 73 -1.15 7.49 -0.38
N LEU A 74 -0.12 7.05 -1.12
CA LEU A 74 1.01 6.25 -0.61
C LEU A 74 1.98 7.09 0.24
N ASP A 75 2.05 8.41 0.02
CA ASP A 75 2.89 9.31 0.85
C ASP A 75 2.25 9.60 2.22
N GLN A 76 0.98 9.23 2.42
CA GLN A 76 0.32 9.34 3.72
C GLN A 76 0.75 8.28 4.73
N PHE A 77 1.53 7.27 4.32
CA PHE A 77 2.06 6.27 5.24
C PHE A 77 3.19 6.88 6.07
N LYS A 78 3.10 6.75 7.40
CA LYS A 78 4.17 7.21 8.31
C LYS A 78 5.44 6.41 8.02
N LYS A 79 6.59 7.08 7.98
CA LYS A 79 7.90 6.43 7.75
C LYS A 79 8.28 5.46 8.87
N VAL A 80 7.77 5.69 10.07
CA VAL A 80 7.99 4.85 11.25
C VAL A 80 6.66 4.75 11.97
N ILE A 81 6.24 3.54 12.32
CA ILE A 81 5.05 3.27 13.11
C ILE A 81 5.44 2.47 14.34
N ASN A 82 4.72 2.64 15.45
CA ASN A 82 4.83 1.73 16.58
C ASN A 82 3.68 0.72 16.51
N ILE A 83 3.99 -0.57 16.43
CA ILE A 83 2.98 -1.63 16.26
C ILE A 83 1.99 -1.74 17.43
N ASN A 84 2.39 -1.33 18.64
CA ASN A 84 1.54 -1.38 19.82
C ASN A 84 0.64 -0.14 19.98
N THR A 85 1.08 1.04 19.51
CA THR A 85 0.33 2.30 19.68
C THR A 85 -0.30 2.81 18.40
N ASP A 86 0.41 2.73 17.27
CA ASP A 86 -0.16 2.94 15.94
C ASP A 86 -0.79 1.67 15.39
N GLY A 87 -1.05 0.67 16.26
CA GLY A 87 -1.75 -0.56 15.94
C GLY A 87 -2.90 -0.26 14.98
N TYR A 88 -2.64 -0.45 13.68
CA TYR A 88 -3.63 -0.43 12.62
C TYR A 88 -4.38 -1.74 12.77
N SER A 89 -5.09 -1.82 13.90
CA SER A 89 -5.94 -2.90 14.33
C SER A 89 -7.16 -2.85 13.43
N GLN A 90 -7.19 -3.82 12.52
CA GLN A 90 -8.33 -4.47 11.86
C GLN A 90 -9.50 -3.60 11.40
#